data_AF-A0A9D5IZ25-F1
#
_entry.id   AF-A0A9D5IZ25-F1
#
_cell.length_a   1.000
_cell.length_b   1.000
_cell.length_c   1.000
_cell.angle_alpha   90.00
_cell.angle_beta   90.00
_cell.angle_gamma   90.00
#
_symmetry.space_group_name_H-M   'P 1'
#
loop_
_entity.id
_entity.type
_entity.pdbx_description
1 polymer ?
#
loop_
_entity_poly.entity_id
_entity_poly.type
_entity_poly.pdbx_seq_one_letter_code
_entity_poly.pdbx_strand_id
1 'polypeptide(L)' 'MVYDLRKDYLAEGFSAEAAAEFDSEETVALLEAAIRANGFKVDRIGHGRHLVKRLAGGSRWDLVFNVAEGVHG' A
#
# COMPACT_ATOMS: atom_id res chain seq x y z
N MET A 1 1.52 6.54 0.47
CA MET A 1 1.38 5.52 -0.59
C MET A 1 0.57 4.37 -0.04
N VAL A 2 -0.46 3.98 -0.79
CA VAL A 2 -1.41 2.91 -0.44
C VAL A 2 -1.24 1.81 -1.47
N TYR A 3 -1.12 0.57 -1.00
CA TYR A 3 -0.77 -0.61 -1.78
C TYR A 3 -1.21 -1.86 -1.03
N ASP A 4 -1.42 -2.96 -1.75
CA ASP A 4 -1.74 -4.26 -1.15
C ASP A 4 -0.49 -5.12 -1.13
N LEU A 5 0.20 -5.18 0.01
CA LEU A 5 1.45 -5.94 0.10
C LEU A 5 1.14 -7.43 0.25
N ARG A 6 1.60 -8.23 -0.71
CA ARG A 6 1.40 -9.70 -0.71
C ARG A 6 1.69 -10.34 0.65
N LYS A 7 2.79 -9.94 1.28
CA LYS A 7 3.22 -10.46 2.58
C LYS A 7 2.23 -10.18 3.70
N ASP A 8 1.58 -9.01 3.69
CA ASP A 8 0.59 -8.64 4.71
C ASP A 8 -0.64 -9.55 4.59
N TYR A 9 -1.12 -9.80 3.38
CA TYR A 9 -2.25 -10.69 3.14
C TYR A 9 -1.94 -12.16 3.42
N LEU A 10 -0.73 -12.63 3.09
CA LEU A 10 -0.28 -13.96 3.51
C LEU A 10 -0.27 -14.09 5.05
N ALA A 11 0.15 -13.05 5.77
CA ALA A 11 0.12 -13.03 7.23
C ALA A 11 -1.31 -12.95 7.80
N GLU A 12 -2.26 -12.40 7.05
CA GLU A 12 -3.69 -12.44 7.36
C GLU A 12 -4.37 -13.79 7.06
N GLY A 13 -3.64 -14.76 6.50
CA GLY A 13 -4.11 -16.12 6.23
C GLY A 13 -4.63 -16.35 4.81
N PHE A 14 -4.35 -15.44 3.87
CA PHE A 14 -4.65 -15.66 2.46
C PHE A 14 -3.76 -16.76 1.87
N SER A 15 -4.29 -17.47 0.87
CA SER A 15 -3.47 -18.43 0.11
C SER A 15 -2.49 -17.69 -0.81
N ALA A 16 -1.44 -18.39 -1.25
CA ALA A 16 -0.46 -17.83 -2.17
C ALA A 16 -1.09 -17.44 -3.52
N GLU A 17 -2.07 -18.23 -3.98
CA GLU A 17 -2.85 -17.97 -5.19
C GLU A 17 -3.70 -16.71 -5.04
N ALA A 18 -4.41 -16.58 -3.91
CA ALA A 18 -5.25 -15.41 -3.64
C ALA A 18 -4.44 -14.12 -3.46
N ALA A 19 -3.16 -14.22 -3.07
CA ALA A 19 -2.26 -13.09 -2.90
C ALA A 19 -1.29 -12.88 -4.08
N ALA A 20 -1.43 -13.65 -5.17
CA ALA A 20 -0.49 -13.62 -6.29
C ALA A 20 -0.49 -12.27 -7.03
N GLU A 21 -1.65 -11.63 -7.11
CA GLU A 21 -1.85 -10.34 -7.80
C GLU A 21 -1.33 -9.15 -6.96
N PHE A 22 -1.19 -9.32 -5.65
CA PHE A 22 -0.72 -8.29 -4.74
C PHE A 22 0.76 -7.93 -4.91
N ASP A 23 1.08 -6.68 -4.53
CA ASP A 23 2.38 -6.06 -4.69
C ASP A 23 3.48 -6.79 -3.90
N SER A 24 4.66 -6.85 -4.51
CA SER A 24 5.87 -7.30 -3.84
C SER A 24 6.53 -6.16 -3.04
N GLU A 25 7.34 -6.50 -2.03
CA GLU A 25 8.14 -5.49 -1.30
C GLU A 25 9.08 -4.72 -2.26
N GLU A 26 9.60 -5.39 -3.29
CA GLU A 26 10.46 -4.79 -4.32
C GLU A 26 9.72 -3.75 -5.16
N THR A 27 8.52 -4.08 -5.65
CA THR A 27 7.67 -3.16 -6.41
C THR A 27 7.37 -1.89 -5.58
N VAL A 28 6.98 -2.07 -4.33
CA VAL A 28 6.70 -0.97 -3.39
C VAL A 28 7.96 -0.12 -3.16
N ALA A 29 9.13 -0.74 -3.01
CA ALA A 29 10.39 -0.02 -2.83
C ALA A 29 10.80 0.79 -4.06
N LEU A 30 10.62 0.25 -5.26
CA LEU A 30 10.90 0.95 -6.52
C LEU A 30 9.98 2.14 -6.72
N LEU A 31 8.67 1.98 -6.44
CA LEU A 31 7.71 3.09 -6.51
C LEU A 31 8.05 4.20 -5.51
N GLU A 32 8.37 3.85 -4.26
CA GLU A 32 8.81 4.84 -3.28
C GLU A 32 10.07 5.59 -3.76
N ALA A 33 11.07 4.88 -4.25
CA ALA A 33 12.31 5.49 -4.74
C ALA A 33 12.03 6.46 -5.89
N ALA A 34 11.18 6.07 -6.85
CA ALA A 34 10.78 6.92 -7.97
C ALA A 34 10.04 8.19 -7.50
N ILE A 35 9.10 8.06 -6.56
CA ILE A 35 8.37 9.22 -6.01
C ILE A 35 9.32 10.15 -5.25
N ARG A 36 10.24 9.60 -4.45
CA ARG A 36 11.25 10.39 -3.72
C ARG A 36 12.20 11.11 -4.67
N ALA A 37 12.61 10.47 -5.76
CA ALA A 37 13.48 11.08 -6.77
C ALA A 37 12.83 12.32 -7.44
N ASN A 38 11.50 12.41 -7.43
CA ASN A 38 10.75 13.57 -7.89
C ASN A 38 10.53 14.65 -6.81
N GLY A 39 11.21 14.55 -5.66
CA GLY A 39 11.19 15.57 -4.60
C GLY A 39 10.06 15.42 -3.57
N PHE A 40 9.27 14.35 -3.64
CA PHE A 40 8.18 14.11 -2.69
C PHE A 40 8.64 13.31 -1.46
N LYS A 41 8.00 13.56 -0.32
CA LYS A 41 8.13 12.70 0.87
C LYS A 41 7.11 11.57 0.77
N VAL A 42 7.57 10.34 1.02
CA VAL A 42 6.72 9.15 1.01
C VAL A 42 6.49 8.65 2.42
N ASP A 43 5.23 8.46 2.75
CA ASP A 43 4.73 7.75 3.92
C ASP A 43 4.03 6.46 3.43
N ARG A 44 4.55 5.29 3.84
CA ARG A 44 3.97 3.99 3.48
C ARG A 44 2.80 3.70 4.41
N ILE A 45 1.59 3.64 3.85
CA ILE A 45 0.34 3.47 4.62
C ILE A 45 -0.08 1.99 4.69
N GLY A 46 0.24 1.19 3.68
CA GLY A 46 -0.30 -0.15 3.47
C GLY A 46 -1.65 -0.11 2.77
N HIS A 47 -2.49 -1.12 2.98
CA HIS A 47 -3.78 -1.29 2.27
C HIS A 47 -4.87 -0.31 2.73
N GLY A 48 -5.98 -0.26 1.99
CA GLY A 48 -7.07 0.70 2.17
C GLY A 48 -7.63 0.80 3.60
N ARG A 49 -7.77 -0.31 4.34
CA ARG A 49 -8.25 -0.28 5.73
C ARG A 49 -7.29 0.47 6.68
N HIS A 50 -5.98 0.44 6.42
CA HIS A 50 -5.00 1.26 7.16
C HIS A 50 -5.11 2.74 6.81
N LEU A 51 -5.34 3.08 5.54
CA LEU A 51 -5.62 4.45 5.14
C LEU A 51 -6.83 4.99 5.90
N VAL A 52 -7.95 4.26 5.91
CA VAL A 52 -9.18 4.67 6.61
C VAL A 52 -8.91 4.87 8.11
N LYS A 53 -8.22 3.93 8.77
CA LYS A 53 -7.87 4.04 10.18
C LYS A 53 -7.04 5.30 10.48
N ARG A 54 -6.04 5.61 9.63
CA ARG A 54 -5.20 6.80 9.82
C ARG A 54 -5.95 8.10 9.53
N LEU A 55 -6.81 8.13 8.50
CA LEU A 55 -7.67 9.28 8.20
C LEU A 55 -8.64 9.58 9.35
N ALA A 56 -9.27 8.53 9.91
CA ALA A 56 -10.14 8.63 11.08
C ALA A 56 -9.37 9.12 12.32
N GLY A 57 -8.10 8.73 12.46
CA GLY A 57 -7.18 9.23 13.48
C GLY A 57 -6.62 10.64 13.24
N GLY A 58 -7.11 11.35 12.22
CA GLY A 58 -6.71 12.74 11.93
C GLY A 58 -5.47 12.91 11.07
N SER A 59 -4.84 11.82 10.59
CA SER A 59 -3.74 11.93 9.62
C SER A 59 -4.24 12.57 8.33
N ARG A 60 -3.43 13.44 7.72
CA ARG A 60 -3.72 14.11 6.45
C ARG A 60 -2.49 14.08 5.56
N TRP A 61 -2.73 14.06 4.26
CA TRP A 61 -1.72 14.13 3.22
C TRP A 61 -2.21 15.06 2.13
N ASP A 62 -1.28 15.76 1.47
CA ASP A 62 -1.60 16.60 0.31
C ASP A 62 -2.02 15.76 -0.90
N LEU A 63 -1.47 14.55 -1.02
CA LEU A 63 -1.76 13.59 -2.08
C LEU A 63 -1.66 12.14 -1.56
N VAL A 64 -2.53 11.27 -2.06
CA VAL A 64 -2.44 9.83 -1.85
C VAL A 64 -2.17 9.14 -3.18
N PHE A 65 -0.94 8.65 -3.38
CA PHE A 65 -0.61 7.74 -4.47
C PHE A 65 -1.11 6.33 -4.10
N ASN A 66 -2.14 5.86 -4.78
CA ASN A 66 -2.82 4.59 -4.50
C ASN A 66 -2.63 3.60 -5.66
N VAL A 67 -2.12 2.42 -5.34
CA VAL A 67 -1.99 1.27 -6.23
C VAL A 67 -2.62 0.00 -5.62
N ALA A 68 -3.36 0.13 -4.52
CA ALA A 68 -4.09 -0.99 -3.93
C ALA A 68 -5.23 -1.44 -4.85
N GLU A 69 -5.33 -2.75 -5.05
CA GLU A 69 -6.32 -3.43 -5.89
C GLU A 69 -7.58 -3.81 -5.08
N GLY A 70 -7.42 -3.99 -3.77
CA GLY A 70 -8.45 -4.50 -2.87
C GLY A 70 -8.60 -6.02 -2.97
N VAL A 71 -9.47 -6.58 -2.14
CA VAL A 71 -9.68 -8.04 -2.08
C VAL A 71 -10.90 -8.48 -2.87
N HIS A 72 -11.96 -7.66 -2.86
CA HIS A 72 -13.23 -7.93 -3.52
C HIS A 72 -13.84 -6.61 -4.01
N GLY A 73 -14.29 -6.58 -5.26
CA GLY A 73 -14.99 -5.45 -5.90
C GLY A 73 -16.28 -5.92 -6.55
#